data_AF-A0A923GBG4-F1
#
_entry.id   AF-A0A923GBG4-F1
#
_cell.length_a   1.000
_cell.length_b   1.000
_cell.length_c   1.000
_cell.angle_alpha   90.00
_cell.angle_beta   90.00
_cell.angle_gamma   90.00
#
_symmetry.space_group_name_H-M   'P 1'
#
loop_
_entity.id
_entity.type
_entity.pdbx_description
1 polymer ?
#
loop_
_entity_poly.entity_id
_entity_poly.type
_entity_poly.pdbx_seq_one_letter_code
_entity_poly.pdbx_strand_id
1 'polypeptide(L)'
;MHPRALVVLCCAALLAACGSDRPKPEQAPAPVPAKVAKKTEPLGPLPAYQRELSGTLLEIPAGADVELALLVIDERGRPQQLLASSTLNGTGQALPYRLRFNPEAFPVGARVELRGRASRSGQLILHLPPVRIAQAQTQATGPLRFEKAP
;
A
#
# COMPACT_ATOMS: atom_id res chain seq x y z
N MET A 1 -9.64 11.53 55.64
CA MET A 1 -9.99 10.96 54.31
C MET A 1 -9.08 11.60 53.28
N HIS A 2 -8.06 10.88 52.79
CA HIS A 2 -7.00 11.44 51.94
C HIS A 2 -7.29 11.15 50.46
N PRO A 3 -7.98 12.05 49.72
CA PRO A 3 -8.41 11.79 48.35
C PRO A 3 -7.23 11.57 47.38
N ARG A 4 -6.05 12.12 47.71
CA ARG A 4 -4.83 11.97 46.91
C ARG A 4 -4.30 10.53 46.92
N ALA A 5 -4.44 9.81 48.03
CA ALA A 5 -4.00 8.41 48.12
C ALA A 5 -4.89 7.50 47.26
N LEU A 6 -6.20 7.81 47.19
CA LEU A 6 -7.16 7.06 46.38
C LEU A 6 -6.90 7.23 44.87
N VAL A 7 -6.55 8.45 44.45
CA VAL A 7 -6.22 8.75 43.04
C VAL A 7 -4.95 8.04 42.59
N VAL A 8 -3.89 8.03 43.41
CA VAL A 8 -2.64 7.32 43.08
C VAL A 8 -2.87 5.81 42.99
N LEU A 9 -3.67 5.24 43.89
CA LEU A 9 -4.03 3.82 43.86
C LEU A 9 -4.83 3.45 42.60
N CYS A 10 -5.74 4.32 42.16
CA CYS A 10 -6.55 4.11 40.96
C CYS A 10 -5.69 4.20 39.68
N CYS A 11 -4.77 5.15 39.59
CA CYS A 11 -3.83 5.24 38.47
C CYS A 11 -2.88 4.03 38.40
N ALA A 12 -2.41 3.53 39.54
CA ALA A 12 -1.57 2.32 39.58
C ALA A 12 -2.34 1.06 39.13
N ALA A 13 -3.63 0.94 39.48
CA ALA A 13 -4.47 -0.15 39.02
C ALA A 13 -4.73 -0.10 37.50
N LEU A 14 -4.92 1.09 36.93
CA LEU A 14 -5.09 1.26 35.48
C LEU A 14 -3.81 0.92 34.70
N LEU A 15 -2.62 1.21 35.23
CA LEU A 15 -1.34 0.86 34.62
C LEU A 15 -1.07 -0.65 34.60
N ALA A 16 -1.45 -1.38 35.65
CA ALA A 16 -1.30 -2.85 35.72
C ALA A 16 -2.21 -3.60 34.71
N ALA A 17 -3.36 -3.02 34.37
CA ALA A 17 -4.28 -3.59 33.38
C ALA A 17 -3.77 -3.46 31.92
N CYS A 18 -2.86 -2.52 31.64
CA CYS A 18 -2.24 -2.37 30.32
C CYS A 18 -0.92 -3.14 30.15
N GLY A 19 -0.34 -3.70 31.23
CA GLY A 19 0.95 -4.39 31.21
C GLY A 19 0.89 -5.92 31.25
N SER A 20 -0.30 -6.51 31.26
CA SER A 20 -0.47 -7.96 31.44
C SER A 20 -0.51 -8.71 30.11
N ASP A 21 0.54 -8.57 29.29
CA ASP A 21 0.76 -9.47 28.16
C ASP A 21 1.60 -10.67 28.65
N ARG A 22 0.93 -11.78 28.98
CA ARG A 22 1.61 -13.05 29.24
C ARG A 22 2.12 -13.58 27.90
N PRO A 23 3.41 -13.94 27.77
CA PRO A 23 3.89 -14.62 26.57
C PRO A 23 3.11 -15.92 26.41
N LYS A 24 2.26 -15.96 25.38
CA LYS A 24 1.57 -17.17 24.97
C LYS A 24 2.63 -18.19 24.54
N PRO A 25 2.60 -19.44 25.02
CA PRO A 25 3.53 -20.47 24.56
C PRO A 25 3.54 -20.51 23.04
N GLU A 26 4.74 -20.42 22.47
CA GLU A 26 4.97 -20.37 21.04
C GLU A 26 4.56 -21.70 20.43
N GLN A 27 3.30 -21.75 20.00
CA GLN A 27 2.79 -22.85 19.21
C GLN A 27 3.40 -22.71 17.82
N ALA A 28 4.21 -23.71 17.43
CA ALA A 28 4.87 -23.78 16.14
C ALA A 28 3.91 -23.33 15.03
N PRO A 29 4.33 -22.43 14.11
CA PRO A 29 3.43 -21.88 13.11
C PRO A 29 2.83 -23.02 12.30
N ALA A 30 1.51 -23.19 12.38
CA ALA A 30 0.81 -24.04 11.44
C ALA A 30 1.11 -23.52 10.03
N PRO A 31 1.36 -24.40 9.05
CA PRO A 31 1.64 -23.98 7.69
C PRO A 31 0.44 -23.16 7.20
N VAL A 32 0.68 -21.85 7.01
CA VAL A 32 -0.32 -20.95 6.45
C VAL A 32 -0.71 -21.50 5.08
N PRO A 33 -2.00 -21.82 4.85
CA PRO A 33 -2.42 -22.28 3.54
C PRO A 33 -2.04 -21.20 2.53
N ALA A 34 -1.35 -21.60 1.47
CA ALA A 34 -0.99 -20.71 0.38
C ALA A 34 -2.26 -19.99 -0.08
N LYS A 35 -2.33 -18.67 0.12
CA LYS A 35 -3.39 -17.85 -0.45
C LYS A 35 -3.29 -18.04 -1.96
N VAL A 36 -4.21 -18.83 -2.51
CA VAL A 36 -4.40 -18.96 -3.95
C VAL A 36 -4.62 -17.54 -4.46
N ALA A 37 -3.71 -17.06 -5.30
CA ALA A 37 -3.75 -15.71 -5.83
C ALA A 37 -5.14 -15.49 -6.46
N LYS A 38 -5.96 -14.63 -5.85
CA LYS A 38 -7.23 -14.22 -6.44
C LYS A 38 -6.89 -13.61 -7.80
N LYS A 39 -7.35 -14.26 -8.86
CA LYS A 39 -7.20 -13.78 -10.24
C LYS A 39 -7.85 -12.39 -10.29
N THR A 40 -7.06 -11.36 -10.59
CA THR A 40 -7.56 -9.98 -10.69
C THR A 40 -8.73 -9.97 -11.67
N GLU A 41 -9.93 -9.64 -11.20
CA GLU A 41 -11.11 -9.56 -12.06
C GLU A 41 -10.88 -8.53 -13.17
N PRO A 42 -11.37 -8.80 -14.40
CA PRO A 42 -11.27 -7.83 -15.48
C PRO A 42 -12.08 -6.58 -15.12
N LEU A 43 -11.44 -5.40 -15.12
CA LEU A 43 -12.05 -4.10 -14.78
C LEU A 43 -13.18 -3.63 -15.74
N GLY A 44 -13.65 -4.47 -16.65
CA GLY A 44 -14.60 -4.08 -17.70
C GLY A 44 -14.05 -3.03 -18.69
N PRO A 45 -14.88 -2.44 -19.57
CA PRO A 45 -14.46 -1.34 -20.44
C PRO A 45 -14.08 -0.10 -19.63
N LEU A 46 -13.19 0.74 -20.17
CA LEU A 46 -12.81 2.02 -19.55
C LEU A 46 -13.95 3.03 -19.71
N PRO A 47 -14.54 3.58 -18.63
CA PRO A 47 -15.57 4.60 -18.74
C PRO A 47 -15.03 5.90 -19.37
N ALA A 48 -15.84 6.59 -20.16
CA ALA A 48 -15.41 7.79 -20.90
C ALA A 48 -14.90 8.94 -20.00
N TYR A 49 -15.39 9.02 -18.76
CA TYR A 49 -14.97 10.00 -17.75
C TYR A 49 -13.72 9.58 -16.96
N GLN A 50 -13.15 8.40 -17.22
CA GLN A 50 -11.93 7.92 -16.53
C GLN A 50 -10.74 7.85 -17.48
N ARG A 51 -9.55 7.94 -16.92
CA ARG A 51 -8.29 7.67 -17.60
C ARG A 51 -7.56 6.54 -16.91
N GLU A 52 -6.64 5.90 -17.62
CA GLU A 52 -5.97 4.70 -17.13
C GLU A 52 -4.45 4.82 -17.28
N LEU A 53 -3.72 4.56 -16.20
CA LEU A 53 -2.31 4.21 -16.27
C LEU A 53 -2.19 2.69 -16.42
N SER A 54 -1.37 2.23 -17.36
CA SER A 54 -1.12 0.81 -17.56
C SER A 54 0.37 0.53 -17.73
N GLY A 55 0.77 -0.70 -17.45
CA GLY A 55 2.16 -1.13 -17.59
C GLY A 55 2.39 -2.51 -17.01
N THR A 56 3.65 -2.84 -16.79
CA THR A 56 4.07 -4.14 -16.27
C THR A 56 5.05 -3.95 -15.13
N LEU A 57 4.75 -4.53 -13.98
CA LEU A 57 5.67 -4.56 -12.84
C LEU A 57 6.62 -5.74 -12.97
N LEU A 58 7.91 -5.48 -12.84
CA LEU A 58 8.97 -6.46 -12.95
C LEU A 58 9.48 -6.86 -11.57
N GLU A 59 9.99 -8.08 -11.47
CA GLU A 59 10.72 -8.59 -10.29
C GLU A 59 9.87 -8.63 -9.00
N ILE A 60 8.55 -8.74 -9.14
CA ILE A 60 7.63 -8.94 -8.01
C ILE A 60 7.62 -10.43 -7.61
N PRO A 61 8.03 -10.79 -6.38
CA PRO A 61 8.02 -12.18 -5.92
C PRO A 61 6.61 -12.77 -5.87
N ALA A 62 6.52 -14.09 -6.06
CA ALA A 62 5.26 -14.80 -5.88
C ALA A 62 4.77 -14.69 -4.42
N GLY A 63 3.47 -14.42 -4.26
CA GLY A 63 2.84 -14.26 -2.94
C GLY A 63 3.14 -12.94 -2.24
N ALA A 64 3.73 -11.96 -2.94
CA ALA A 64 3.80 -10.58 -2.44
C ALA A 64 2.47 -9.84 -2.67
N ASP A 65 2.03 -9.05 -1.70
CA ASP A 65 0.93 -8.11 -1.85
C ASP A 65 1.49 -6.78 -2.39
N VAL A 66 1.09 -6.38 -3.59
CA VAL A 66 1.52 -5.12 -4.24
C VAL A 66 0.42 -4.09 -4.11
N GLU A 67 0.78 -2.89 -3.66
CA GLU A 67 -0.07 -1.72 -3.64
C GLU A 67 0.52 -0.66 -4.57
N LEU A 68 -0.29 -0.14 -5.49
CA LEU A 68 0.01 1.01 -6.33
C LEU A 68 -0.87 2.19 -5.93
N ALA A 69 -0.30 3.39 -5.94
CA ALA A 69 -0.99 4.63 -5.62
C ALA A 69 -0.54 5.76 -6.54
N LEU A 70 -1.51 6.45 -7.15
CA LEU A 70 -1.28 7.71 -7.85
C LEU A 70 -1.52 8.85 -6.86
N LEU A 71 -0.47 9.60 -6.57
CA LEU A 71 -0.43 10.56 -5.46
C LEU A 71 -0.01 11.94 -5.93
N VAL A 72 -0.62 12.97 -5.36
CA VAL A 72 -0.09 14.34 -5.39
C VAL A 72 0.96 14.46 -4.30
N ILE A 73 2.13 15.01 -4.64
CA ILE A 73 3.32 15.06 -3.77
C ILE A 73 3.75 16.51 -3.59
N ASP A 74 3.99 16.93 -2.35
CA ASP A 74 4.54 18.27 -2.05
C ASP A 74 6.03 18.39 -2.41
N GLU A 75 6.61 19.56 -2.25
CA GLU A 75 8.04 19.81 -2.53
C GLU A 75 8.98 18.99 -1.62
N ARG A 76 8.51 18.60 -0.42
CA ARG A 76 9.25 17.78 0.54
C ARG A 76 9.15 16.27 0.27
N GLY A 77 8.48 15.87 -0.81
CA GLY A 77 8.32 14.47 -1.18
C GLY A 77 7.20 13.74 -0.42
N ARG A 78 6.34 14.46 0.31
CA ARG A 78 5.27 13.90 1.13
C ARG A 78 3.96 13.82 0.34
N PRO A 79 3.23 12.70 0.42
CA PRO A 79 1.89 12.60 -0.16
C PRO A 79 0.92 13.61 0.44
N GLN A 80 0.19 14.32 -0.42
CA GLN A 80 -0.86 15.28 -0.04
C GLN A 80 -2.26 14.76 -0.34
N GLN A 81 -2.42 14.04 -1.45
CA GLN A 81 -3.71 13.55 -1.91
C GLN A 81 -3.55 12.24 -2.70
N LEU A 82 -4.50 11.32 -2.51
CA LEU A 82 -4.64 10.10 -3.31
C LEU A 82 -5.61 10.35 -4.47
N LEU A 83 -5.15 10.10 -5.70
CA LEU A 83 -5.97 10.20 -6.91
C LEU A 83 -6.57 8.85 -7.30
N ALA A 84 -5.82 7.76 -7.12
CA ALA A 84 -6.25 6.40 -7.37
C ALA A 84 -5.33 5.39 -6.67
N SER A 85 -5.85 4.20 -6.34
CA SER A 85 -5.05 3.08 -5.83
C SER A 85 -5.51 1.74 -6.38
N SER A 86 -4.61 0.77 -6.44
CA SER A 86 -4.94 -0.62 -6.75
C SER A 86 -4.06 -1.59 -5.96
N THR A 87 -4.61 -2.78 -5.71
CA THR A 87 -3.89 -3.91 -5.09
C THR A 87 -3.76 -5.04 -6.09
N LEU A 88 -2.59 -5.67 -6.13
CA LEU A 88 -2.28 -6.80 -6.99
C LEU A 88 -1.56 -7.89 -6.21
N ASN A 89 -1.74 -9.15 -6.61
CA ASN A 89 -1.01 -10.27 -6.03
C ASN A 89 0.17 -10.62 -6.93
N GLY A 90 1.37 -10.62 -6.35
CA GLY A 90 2.60 -11.05 -7.01
C GLY A 90 2.52 -12.52 -7.42
N THR A 91 2.85 -12.79 -8.68
CA THR A 91 2.83 -14.15 -9.26
C THR A 91 4.23 -14.73 -9.46
N GLY A 92 5.29 -13.95 -9.18
CA GLY A 92 6.66 -14.31 -9.54
C GLY A 92 6.98 -14.11 -11.02
N GLN A 93 6.02 -13.62 -11.80
CA GLN A 93 6.15 -13.29 -13.22
C GLN A 93 5.97 -11.79 -13.42
N ALA A 94 6.26 -11.31 -14.63
CA ALA A 94 5.91 -9.96 -15.06
C ALA A 94 4.41 -9.70 -14.80
N LEU A 95 4.11 -8.69 -13.98
CA LEU A 95 2.77 -8.45 -13.44
C LEU A 95 2.12 -7.24 -14.13
N PRO A 96 1.20 -7.44 -15.08
CA PRO A 96 0.50 -6.33 -15.71
C PRO A 96 -0.38 -5.62 -14.69
N TYR A 97 -0.46 -4.30 -14.79
CA TYR A 97 -1.34 -3.49 -13.95
C TYR A 97 -2.14 -2.50 -14.78
N ARG A 98 -3.29 -2.11 -14.22
CA ARG A 98 -4.11 -1.00 -14.69
C ARG A 98 -4.56 -0.21 -13.46
N LEU A 99 -4.46 1.11 -13.55
CA LEU A 99 -4.86 2.02 -12.49
C LEU A 99 -5.72 3.12 -13.12
N ARG A 100 -7.02 3.07 -12.86
CA ARG A 100 -7.96 4.06 -13.38
C ARG A 100 -8.12 5.22 -12.42
N PHE A 101 -8.24 6.43 -12.95
CA PHE A 101 -8.35 7.66 -12.18
C PHE A 101 -9.31 8.64 -12.87
N ASN A 102 -9.89 9.55 -12.07
CA ASN A 102 -10.66 10.68 -12.59
C ASN A 102 -9.69 11.78 -13.05
N PRO A 103 -9.64 12.14 -14.35
CA PRO A 103 -8.77 13.20 -14.84
C PRO A 103 -9.14 14.58 -14.29
N GLU A 104 -10.38 14.82 -13.89
CA GLU A 104 -10.82 16.11 -13.31
C GLU A 104 -10.22 16.37 -11.93
N ALA A 105 -9.85 15.31 -11.21
CA ALA A 105 -9.16 15.41 -9.91
C ALA A 105 -7.65 15.64 -10.06
N PHE A 106 -7.12 15.62 -11.28
CA PHE A 106 -5.69 15.77 -11.54
C PHE A 106 -5.28 17.25 -11.42
N PRO A 107 -4.39 17.61 -10.49
CA PRO A 107 -4.07 19.01 -10.22
C PRO A 107 -3.22 19.63 -11.33
N VAL A 108 -3.47 20.91 -11.62
CA VAL A 108 -2.62 21.72 -12.50
C VAL A 108 -1.42 22.23 -11.70
N GLY A 109 -0.21 22.08 -12.24
CA GLY A 109 1.02 22.63 -11.65
C GLY A 109 1.57 21.87 -10.43
N ALA A 110 0.85 20.89 -9.89
CA ALA A 110 1.36 20.05 -8.81
C ALA A 110 2.13 18.84 -9.34
N ARG A 111 3.01 18.28 -8.50
CA ARG A 111 3.73 17.05 -8.81
C ARG A 111 2.84 15.84 -8.51
N VAL A 112 2.53 15.07 -9.55
CA VAL A 112 1.83 13.79 -9.43
C VAL A 112 2.82 12.66 -9.69
N GLU A 113 2.83 11.66 -8.81
CA GLU A 113 3.70 10.49 -8.89
C GLU A 113 2.89 9.20 -8.74
N LEU A 114 3.22 8.20 -9.56
CA LEU A 114 2.86 6.82 -9.29
C LEU A 114 3.90 6.25 -8.31
N ARG A 115 3.41 5.76 -7.18
CA ARG A 115 4.19 5.07 -6.15
C ARG A 115 3.68 3.65 -5.99
N GLY A 116 4.55 2.79 -5.48
CA GLY A 116 4.25 1.39 -5.29
C GLY A 116 5.02 0.81 -4.12
N ARG A 117 4.41 -0.16 -3.45
CA ARG A 117 5.05 -0.97 -2.41
C ARG A 117 4.66 -2.43 -2.57
N ALA A 118 5.57 -3.33 -2.27
CA ALA A 118 5.28 -4.76 -2.20
C ALA A 118 5.64 -5.28 -0.81
N SER A 119 4.70 -5.99 -0.21
CA SER A 119 4.83 -6.58 1.12
C SER A 119 4.69 -8.09 1.05
N ARG A 120 5.30 -8.80 1.99
CA ARG A 120 5.11 -10.25 2.16
C ARG A 120 4.98 -10.54 3.64
N SER A 121 3.90 -11.21 4.02
CA SER A 121 3.59 -11.50 5.43
C SER A 121 3.60 -10.24 6.33
N GLY A 122 3.11 -9.12 5.80
CA GLY A 122 3.07 -7.82 6.52
C GLY A 122 4.38 -7.03 6.53
N GLN A 123 5.48 -7.61 6.05
CA GLN A 123 6.76 -6.91 5.94
C GLN A 123 6.91 -6.26 4.56
N LEU A 124 7.26 -4.98 4.53
CA LEU A 124 7.64 -4.28 3.30
C LEU A 124 8.95 -4.87 2.77
N ILE A 125 8.95 -5.37 1.52
CA ILE A 125 10.12 -6.00 0.90
C ILE A 125 10.65 -5.23 -0.30
N LEU A 126 9.77 -4.53 -1.02
CA LEU A 126 10.14 -3.74 -2.19
C LEU A 126 9.36 -2.43 -2.25
N HIS A 127 9.91 -1.46 -2.97
CA HIS A 127 9.26 -0.20 -3.30
C HIS A 127 9.51 0.18 -4.77
N LEU A 128 8.56 0.90 -5.36
CA LEU A 128 8.72 1.46 -6.69
C LEU A 128 9.39 2.84 -6.57
N PRO A 129 10.51 3.10 -7.27
CA PRO A 129 11.06 4.44 -7.39
C PRO A 129 9.99 5.42 -7.93
N PRO A 130 9.95 6.68 -7.45
CA PRO A 130 8.92 7.62 -7.87
C PRO A 130 8.82 7.78 -9.40
N VAL A 131 7.65 7.47 -9.97
CA VAL A 131 7.39 7.65 -11.41
C VAL A 131 6.52 8.88 -11.61
N ARG A 132 7.08 9.93 -12.21
CA ARG A 132 6.34 11.18 -12.44
C ARG A 132 5.28 11.00 -13.54
N ILE A 133 4.06 11.45 -13.25
CA ILE A 133 2.95 11.46 -14.20
C ILE A 133 2.64 12.91 -14.51
N ALA A 134 2.90 13.33 -15.76
CA ALA A 134 2.78 14.73 -16.16
C ALA A 134 1.39 15.10 -16.71
N GLN A 135 0.64 14.11 -17.20
CA GLN A 135 -0.59 14.33 -17.97
C GLN A 135 -1.74 13.51 -17.39
N ALA A 136 -2.91 14.12 -17.32
CA ALA A 136 -4.16 13.51 -16.88
C ALA A 136 -4.84 12.70 -18.01
N GLN A 137 -4.07 11.86 -18.70
CA GLN A 137 -4.53 11.10 -19.87
C GLN A 137 -4.28 9.60 -19.70
N THR A 138 -4.94 8.80 -20.54
CA THR A 138 -4.65 7.37 -20.61
C THR A 138 -3.26 7.20 -21.20
N GLN A 139 -2.37 6.52 -20.48
CA GLN A 139 -0.99 6.33 -20.92
C GLN A 139 -0.37 5.07 -20.34
N ALA A 140 0.55 4.48 -21.11
CA ALA A 140 1.38 3.38 -20.63
C ALA A 140 2.65 3.94 -19.98
N THR A 141 3.02 3.41 -18.83
CA THR A 141 4.30 3.70 -18.16
C THR A 141 5.42 2.77 -18.64
N GLY A 142 5.06 1.68 -19.32
CA GLY A 142 5.99 0.64 -19.73
C GLY A 142 6.35 -0.32 -18.58
N PRO A 143 7.49 -1.03 -18.68
CA PRO A 143 7.99 -1.88 -17.62
C PRO A 143 8.55 -1.06 -16.46
N LEU A 144 8.11 -1.35 -15.24
CA LEU A 144 8.55 -0.70 -14.01
C LEU A 144 9.21 -1.74 -13.10
N ARG A 145 10.43 -1.46 -12.64
CA ARG A 145 11.13 -2.32 -11.67
C ARG A 145 10.94 -1.79 -10.27
N PHE A 146 10.67 -2.70 -9.35
CA PHE A 146 10.69 -2.41 -7.92
C PHE A 146 12.08 -2.66 -7.37
N GLU A 147 12.50 -1.85 -6.42
CA GLU A 147 13.78 -1.93 -5.75
C GLU A 147 13.59 -2.43 -4.31
N LYS A 148 14.64 -3.01 -3.73
CA LYS A 148 14.62 -3.46 -2.33
C LYS A 148 14.24 -2.30 -1.41
N ALA A 149 13.31 -2.55 -0.49
CA ALA A 149 12.97 -1.58 0.52
C ALA A 149 14.20 -1.34 1.45
N PRO A 150 14.41 -0.09 1.92
CA PRO A 150 15.52 0.26 2.80
C PRO A 150 15.42 -0.41 4.17
#